data_AF-A0A5M8P3E7-F1
#
_entry.id   AF-A0A5M8P3E7-F1
#
_cell.length_a   1.000
_cell.length_b   1.000
_cell.length_c   1.000
_cell.angle_alpha   90.00
_cell.angle_beta   90.00
_cell.angle_gamma   90.00
#
_symmetry.space_group_name_H-M   'P 1'
#
loop_
_entity.id
_entity.type
_entity.pdbx_description
1 polymer ?
#
loop_
_entity_poly.entity_id
_entity_poly.type
_entity_poly.pdbx_seq_one_letter_code
_entity_poly.pdbx_strand_id
1 'polypeptide(L)'
;MKNKRQVLSYLTMVRIVTEKDELAIESYLSRRSIILKLNKFSKTDDAVIIKITFEEFVNWFESGMPDRNEVIVEETSGTTGIIKGFSVNAIILGVSLTACGDLVTSEVKLENTTYRNANTEEKFRLQKALNEKKMAWNNSNSKLLSAVKPVENLYLRVALLGERVAIGVFREINDKGEIVMYCLKENDKPVRYSLYETIGNYADYQLEPVSAQERNMLALELKKIGKIWNGHAKRIEPLHFRVAKGEVYYYIDDLLEIITTTDKEKPKDLKRLHSGNYFHKHSDAKDMLDLMIKKRKEQLINFTEIPETKKNRKIKKNNSKNELS
;
A
#
# COMPACT_ATOMS: atom_id res chain seq x y z
N MET A 1 23.87 -15.58 -13.27
CA MET A 1 24.08 -14.62 -14.38
C MET A 1 23.13 -13.45 -14.22
N LYS A 2 23.61 -12.22 -14.40
CA LYS A 2 22.81 -10.99 -14.22
C LYS A 2 21.87 -10.74 -15.40
N ASN A 3 20.64 -10.33 -15.12
CA ASN A 3 19.63 -9.98 -16.11
C ASN A 3 19.65 -8.48 -16.47
N LYS A 4 18.91 -8.10 -17.52
CA LYS A 4 18.86 -6.71 -18.02
C LYS A 4 18.48 -5.68 -16.93
N ARG A 5 17.59 -6.03 -16.00
CA ARG A 5 17.17 -5.12 -14.91
C ARG A 5 18.30 -4.89 -13.91
N GLN A 6 19.03 -5.94 -13.56
CA GLN A 6 20.18 -5.87 -12.64
C GLN A 6 21.31 -5.04 -13.26
N VAL A 7 21.62 -5.27 -14.54
CA VAL A 7 22.59 -4.47 -15.31
C VAL A 7 22.21 -2.99 -15.34
N LEU A 8 20.95 -2.67 -15.67
CA LEU A 8 20.46 -1.29 -15.66
C LEU A 8 20.59 -0.64 -14.27
N SER A 9 20.23 -1.37 -13.21
CA SER A 9 20.32 -0.86 -11.84
C SER A 9 21.78 -0.56 -11.44
N TYR A 10 22.70 -1.47 -11.75
CA TYR A 10 24.13 -1.28 -11.50
C TYR A 10 24.68 -0.05 -12.24
N LEU A 11 24.35 0.08 -13.53
CA LEU A 11 24.81 1.21 -14.35
C LEU A 11 24.25 2.58 -13.92
N THR A 12 23.19 2.62 -13.08
CA THR A 12 22.76 3.89 -12.44
C THR A 12 23.68 4.34 -11.30
N MET A 13 24.52 3.46 -10.76
CA MET A 13 25.38 3.73 -9.60
C MET A 13 26.82 4.09 -9.95
N VAL A 14 27.22 3.80 -11.19
CA VAL A 14 28.61 3.83 -11.61
C VAL A 14 28.76 4.72 -12.84
N ARG A 15 29.98 5.22 -13.05
CA ARG A 15 30.39 5.93 -14.25
C ARG A 15 31.45 5.13 -14.96
N ILE A 16 31.28 4.93 -16.25
CA ILE A 16 32.26 4.18 -17.05
C ILE A 16 33.44 5.12 -17.32
N VAL A 17 34.66 4.64 -17.09
CA VAL A 17 35.88 5.47 -17.11
C VAL A 17 36.17 6.03 -18.50
N THR A 18 35.99 5.22 -19.56
CA THR A 18 36.29 5.63 -20.95
C THR A 18 35.21 5.21 -21.94
N GLU A 19 35.14 5.90 -23.09
CA GLU A 19 34.27 5.50 -24.22
C GLU A 19 34.64 4.10 -24.76
N LYS A 20 35.92 3.72 -24.66
CA LYS A 20 36.38 2.37 -25.01
C LYS A 20 35.78 1.31 -24.08
N ASP A 21 35.75 1.57 -22.78
CA ASP A 21 35.10 0.69 -21.82
C ASP A 21 33.58 0.62 -22.07
N GLU A 22 32.95 1.73 -22.45
CA GLU A 22 31.52 1.78 -22.77
C GLU A 22 31.18 0.85 -23.95
N LEU A 23 31.92 0.96 -25.06
CA LEU A 23 31.75 0.09 -26.22
C LEU A 23 32.06 -1.39 -25.90
N ALA A 24 33.03 -1.65 -25.02
CA ALA A 24 33.38 -3.00 -24.59
C ALA A 24 32.25 -3.63 -23.74
N ILE A 25 31.66 -2.87 -22.81
CA ILE A 25 30.51 -3.31 -22.00
C ILE A 25 29.29 -3.56 -22.91
N GLU A 26 28.97 -2.64 -23.83
CA GLU A 26 27.86 -2.82 -24.78
C GLU A 26 28.03 -4.10 -25.62
N SER A 27 29.24 -4.33 -26.13
CA SER A 27 29.57 -5.52 -26.92
C SER A 27 29.46 -6.79 -26.08
N TYR A 28 29.97 -6.78 -24.84
CA TYR A 28 29.93 -7.91 -23.92
C TYR A 28 28.48 -8.29 -23.52
N LEU A 29 27.63 -7.29 -23.30
CA LEU A 29 26.21 -7.48 -22.98
C LEU A 29 25.41 -7.97 -24.19
N SER A 30 25.68 -7.43 -25.38
CA SER A 30 25.01 -7.82 -26.62
C SER A 30 25.26 -9.29 -26.97
N ARG A 31 26.48 -9.78 -26.76
CA ARG A 31 26.83 -11.22 -26.90
C ARG A 31 26.03 -12.14 -25.98
N ARG A 32 25.43 -11.60 -24.92
CA ARG A 32 24.59 -12.31 -23.94
C ARG A 32 23.10 -11.94 -24.08
N SER A 33 22.70 -11.43 -25.24
CA SER A 33 21.32 -11.04 -25.56
C SER A 33 20.77 -9.88 -24.70
N ILE A 34 21.62 -9.10 -24.05
CA ILE A 34 21.24 -7.89 -23.32
C ILE A 34 21.57 -6.68 -24.19
N ILE A 35 20.56 -6.18 -24.91
CA ILE A 35 20.73 -5.00 -25.76
C ILE A 35 20.46 -3.73 -24.93
N LEU A 36 21.51 -2.93 -24.73
CA LEU A 36 21.51 -1.66 -24.02
C LEU A 36 22.41 -0.65 -24.75
N LYS A 37 21.99 0.62 -24.78
CA LYS A 37 22.83 1.75 -25.19
C LYS A 37 23.22 2.55 -23.95
N LEU A 38 24.51 2.66 -23.68
CA LEU A 38 25.06 3.21 -22.45
C LEU A 38 25.18 4.73 -22.48
N ASN A 39 25.06 5.34 -23.66
CA ASN A 39 25.15 6.78 -23.89
C ASN A 39 24.13 7.65 -23.12
N LYS A 40 23.13 7.02 -22.48
CA LYS A 40 22.14 7.66 -21.60
C LYS A 40 22.57 7.74 -20.13
N PHE A 41 23.55 6.95 -19.70
CA PHE A 41 24.02 6.89 -18.32
C PHE A 41 25.21 7.83 -18.08
N SER A 42 25.89 8.30 -19.12
CA SER A 42 27.11 9.12 -19.01
C SER A 42 26.86 10.62 -18.74
N LYS A 43 25.62 11.11 -18.67
CA LYS A 43 25.31 12.56 -18.78
C LYS A 43 24.53 13.23 -17.64
N THR A 44 24.38 12.63 -16.45
CA THR A 44 23.70 13.30 -15.33
C THR A 44 24.59 13.46 -14.10
N ASP A 45 24.67 14.71 -13.61
CA ASP A 45 25.23 15.29 -12.38
C ASP A 45 26.34 14.58 -11.59
N ASP A 46 27.29 15.40 -11.10
CA ASP A 46 28.50 15.11 -10.32
C ASP A 46 28.31 14.28 -9.01
N ALA A 47 27.11 13.78 -8.73
CA ALA A 47 26.80 13.02 -7.53
C ALA A 47 27.22 11.53 -7.60
N VAL A 48 27.61 11.01 -8.77
CA VAL A 48 28.07 9.61 -8.95
C VAL A 48 29.60 9.55 -8.88
N ILE A 49 30.13 9.19 -7.71
CA ILE A 49 31.58 9.19 -7.42
C ILE A 49 32.29 7.93 -7.97
N ILE A 50 31.56 6.82 -8.13
CA ILE A 50 32.17 5.51 -8.40
C ILE A 50 32.41 5.32 -9.89
N LYS A 51 33.68 5.31 -10.29
CA LYS A 51 34.10 5.06 -11.68
C LYS A 51 34.51 3.61 -11.83
N ILE A 52 34.12 2.97 -12.94
CA ILE A 52 34.44 1.57 -13.25
C ILE A 52 35.01 1.39 -14.66
N THR A 53 35.89 0.43 -14.80
CA THR A 53 36.46 -0.08 -16.05
C THR A 53 35.65 -1.25 -16.60
N PHE A 54 35.95 -1.67 -17.84
CA PHE A 54 35.36 -2.88 -18.41
C PHE A 54 35.67 -4.13 -17.58
N GLU A 55 36.89 -4.29 -17.08
CA GLU A 55 37.29 -5.46 -16.29
C GLU A 55 36.51 -5.54 -14.97
N GLU A 56 36.35 -4.41 -14.28
CA GLU A 56 35.54 -4.34 -13.05
C GLU A 56 34.07 -4.64 -13.32
N PHE A 57 33.53 -4.20 -14.46
CA PHE A 57 32.18 -4.56 -14.88
C PHE A 57 32.04 -6.08 -15.08
N VAL A 58 32.97 -6.70 -15.80
CA VAL A 58 32.96 -8.15 -16.05
C VAL A 58 33.08 -8.92 -14.73
N ASN A 59 33.99 -8.49 -13.85
CA ASN A 59 34.14 -9.08 -12.54
C ASN A 59 32.82 -8.98 -11.74
N TRP A 60 32.16 -7.82 -11.68
CA TRP A 60 30.85 -7.70 -11.04
C TRP A 60 29.78 -8.61 -11.69
N PHE A 61 29.74 -8.66 -13.03
CA PHE A 61 28.75 -9.43 -13.77
C PHE A 61 28.89 -10.95 -13.53
N GLU A 62 30.13 -11.41 -13.32
CA GLU A 62 30.48 -12.83 -13.17
C GLU A 62 30.64 -13.29 -11.71
N SER A 63 31.09 -12.41 -10.80
CA SER A 63 31.44 -12.73 -9.39
C SER A 63 30.25 -13.03 -8.48
N GLY A 64 29.01 -12.91 -8.98
CA GLY A 64 27.82 -13.16 -8.16
C GLY A 64 27.58 -12.15 -7.05
N MET A 65 28.29 -11.00 -7.05
CA MET A 65 28.01 -9.83 -6.21
C MET A 65 26.50 -9.56 -6.15
N PRO A 66 25.93 -9.17 -5.01
CA PRO A 66 24.49 -8.97 -4.91
C PRO A 66 24.09 -7.70 -5.68
N ASP A 67 22.79 -7.43 -5.80
CA ASP A 67 22.28 -6.24 -6.47
C ASP A 67 21.81 -5.16 -5.50
N ARG A 68 21.63 -3.95 -6.02
CA ARG A 68 20.97 -2.85 -5.31
C ARG A 68 19.65 -3.31 -4.70
N ASN A 69 19.41 -2.89 -3.46
CA ASN A 69 18.21 -3.18 -2.69
C ASN A 69 18.00 -4.67 -2.36
N GLU A 70 18.94 -5.55 -2.71
CA GLU A 70 18.93 -6.90 -2.14
C GLU A 70 19.22 -6.81 -0.64
N VAL A 71 18.67 -7.77 0.09
CA VAL A 71 18.81 -7.88 1.53
C VAL A 71 19.68 -9.09 1.81
N ILE A 72 20.80 -8.85 2.45
CA ILE A 72 21.79 -9.88 2.75
C ILE A 72 21.99 -10.03 4.25
N VAL A 73 22.54 -11.17 4.64
CA VAL A 73 23.12 -11.40 5.96
C VAL A 73 24.61 -11.58 5.78
N GLU A 74 25.38 -10.75 6.46
CA GLU A 74 26.83 -10.90 6.58
C GLU A 74 27.14 -12.01 7.59
N GLU A 75 27.93 -13.01 7.19
CA GLU A 75 28.01 -14.26 7.93
C GLU A 75 28.84 -14.18 9.21
N THR A 76 29.81 -13.27 9.29
CA THR A 76 30.72 -13.18 10.45
C THR A 76 30.04 -12.53 11.65
N SER A 77 29.34 -11.42 11.44
CA SER A 77 28.65 -10.65 12.47
C SER A 77 27.17 -10.99 12.60
N GLY A 78 26.60 -11.71 11.61
CA GLY A 78 25.15 -11.97 11.54
C GLY A 78 24.32 -10.73 11.20
N THR A 79 24.95 -9.65 10.74
CA THR A 79 24.26 -8.39 10.43
C THR A 79 23.40 -8.55 9.18
N THR A 80 22.11 -8.22 9.29
CA THR A 80 21.19 -8.18 8.15
C THR A 80 21.11 -6.76 7.60
N GLY A 81 21.23 -6.55 6.29
CA GLY A 81 21.15 -5.19 5.75
C GLY A 81 20.71 -5.10 4.30
N ILE A 82 20.25 -3.91 3.92
CA ILE A 82 19.84 -3.59 2.55
C ILE A 82 20.99 -2.93 1.83
N ILE A 83 21.28 -3.43 0.63
CA ILE A 83 22.40 -2.94 -0.16
C ILE A 83 22.05 -1.63 -0.84
N LYS A 84 22.86 -0.61 -0.55
CA LYS A 84 22.78 0.70 -1.19
C LYS A 84 23.66 0.77 -2.43
N GLY A 85 24.82 0.12 -2.40
CA GLY A 85 25.77 0.12 -3.50
C GLY A 85 27.02 -0.71 -3.22
N PHE A 86 28.02 -0.54 -4.06
CA PHE A 86 29.26 -1.32 -4.07
C PHE A 86 30.47 -0.41 -4.24
N SER A 87 31.62 -0.87 -3.78
CA SER A 87 32.94 -0.38 -4.19
C SER A 87 33.78 -1.56 -4.68
N VAL A 88 35.01 -1.31 -5.15
CA VAL A 88 35.89 -2.29 -5.82
C VAL A 88 35.92 -3.65 -5.09
N ASN A 89 35.98 -3.68 -3.76
CA ASN A 89 35.97 -4.91 -2.93
C ASN A 89 35.08 -4.81 -1.68
N ALA A 90 34.05 -3.97 -1.70
CA ALA A 90 33.19 -3.82 -0.52
C ALA A 90 31.73 -3.60 -0.88
N ILE A 91 30.86 -4.13 -0.03
CA ILE A 91 29.41 -3.91 -0.08
C ILE A 91 29.08 -2.73 0.83
N ILE A 92 28.25 -1.80 0.35
CA ILE A 92 27.76 -0.68 1.15
C ILE A 92 26.31 -0.94 1.50
N LEU A 93 26.05 -1.19 2.78
CA LEU A 93 24.70 -1.28 3.34
C LEU A 93 24.18 0.13 3.61
N GLY A 94 22.96 0.43 3.17
CA GLY A 94 22.31 1.72 3.45
C GLY A 94 21.56 1.76 4.77
N VAL A 95 21.17 0.59 5.26
CA VAL A 95 20.59 0.36 6.58
C VAL A 95 20.85 -1.08 6.97
N SER A 96 21.10 -1.33 8.24
CA SER A 96 21.35 -2.68 8.75
C SER A 96 20.80 -2.87 10.15
N LEU A 97 20.62 -4.14 10.51
CA LEU A 97 20.23 -4.61 11.83
C LEU A 97 21.33 -5.55 12.31
N THR A 98 21.98 -5.20 13.42
CA THR A 98 23.01 -6.05 14.03
C THR A 98 22.40 -7.34 14.56
N ALA A 99 23.21 -8.37 14.82
CA ALA A 99 22.73 -9.60 15.44
C ALA A 99 22.11 -9.39 16.83
N CYS A 100 22.47 -8.30 17.53
CA CYS A 100 21.89 -7.91 18.81
C CYS A 100 20.53 -7.19 18.68
N GLY A 101 20.11 -6.85 17.46
CA GLY A 101 18.84 -6.16 17.19
C GLY A 101 18.94 -4.64 17.10
N ASP A 102 20.15 -4.07 17.04
CA ASP A 102 20.33 -2.62 16.92
C ASP A 102 20.21 -2.19 15.46
N LEU A 103 19.30 -1.24 15.20
CA LEU A 103 19.12 -0.66 13.87
C LEU A 103 20.17 0.43 13.62
N VAL A 104 21.01 0.22 12.61
CA VAL A 104 22.01 1.17 12.13
C VAL A 104 21.49 1.82 10.84
N THR A 105 21.27 3.13 10.88
CA THR A 105 20.69 3.91 9.76
C THR A 105 21.74 4.66 8.94
N SER A 106 22.99 4.67 9.38
CA SER A 106 24.14 5.15 8.63
C SER A 106 24.66 4.09 7.68
N GLU A 107 25.40 4.50 6.66
CA GLU A 107 26.05 3.55 5.75
C GLU A 107 27.09 2.71 6.48
N VAL A 108 27.10 1.40 6.19
CA VAL A 108 28.10 0.46 6.69
C VAL A 108 28.81 -0.16 5.50
N LYS A 109 30.14 -0.01 5.46
CA LYS A 109 30.99 -0.61 4.44
C LYS A 109 31.52 -1.95 4.95
N LEU A 110 31.24 -3.03 4.21
CA LEU A 110 31.69 -4.38 4.49
C LEU A 110 32.77 -4.77 3.48
N GLU A 111 34.03 -4.79 3.91
CA GLU A 111 35.18 -5.13 3.05
C GLU A 111 35.43 -6.63 3.04
N ASN A 112 35.65 -7.22 1.85
CA ASN A 112 36.03 -8.63 1.67
C ASN A 112 35.17 -9.62 2.49
N THR A 113 33.88 -9.35 2.56
CA THR A 113 32.96 -10.10 3.43
C THR A 113 32.35 -11.31 2.73
N THR A 114 32.03 -12.36 3.48
CA THR A 114 31.10 -13.39 3.03
C THR A 114 29.67 -13.00 3.41
N TYR A 115 28.72 -13.35 2.54
CA TYR A 115 27.33 -13.01 2.71
C TYR A 115 26.44 -14.06 2.06
N ARG A 116 25.19 -14.09 2.52
CA ARG A 116 24.10 -14.81 1.88
C ARG A 116 22.87 -13.94 1.74
N ASN A 117 21.92 -14.36 0.92
CA ASN A 117 20.62 -13.70 0.87
C ASN A 117 19.88 -13.88 2.21
N ALA A 118 19.21 -12.81 2.65
CA ALA A 118 18.34 -12.86 3.80
C ALA A 118 17.05 -13.61 3.48
N ASN A 119 16.62 -14.47 4.40
CA ASN A 119 15.33 -15.15 4.32
C ASN A 119 14.18 -14.20 4.70
N THR A 120 12.93 -14.67 4.56
CA THR A 120 11.74 -13.85 4.83
C THR A 120 11.64 -13.40 6.29
N GLU A 121 12.02 -14.25 7.25
CA GLU A 121 11.95 -13.91 8.67
C GLU A 121 12.96 -12.81 9.03
N GLU A 122 14.17 -12.90 8.49
CA GLU A 122 15.22 -11.88 8.65
C GLU A 122 14.81 -10.54 8.03
N LYS A 123 14.18 -10.58 6.85
CA LYS A 123 13.59 -9.39 6.23
C LYS A 123 12.50 -8.78 7.12
N PHE A 124 11.64 -9.59 7.73
CA PHE A 124 10.62 -9.09 8.65
C PHE A 124 11.23 -8.48 9.92
N ARG A 125 12.28 -9.08 10.50
CA ARG A 125 12.98 -8.49 11.65
C ARG A 125 13.51 -7.09 11.34
N LEU A 126 14.16 -6.92 10.18
CA LEU A 126 14.63 -5.62 9.73
C LEU A 126 13.48 -4.63 9.46
N GLN A 127 12.39 -5.10 8.85
CA GLN A 127 11.20 -4.27 8.58
C GLN A 127 10.52 -3.79 9.88
N LYS A 128 10.44 -4.65 10.90
CA LYS A 128 9.92 -4.30 12.23
C LYS A 128 10.75 -3.20 12.88
N ALA A 129 12.08 -3.37 12.89
CA ALA A 129 12.99 -2.38 13.44
C ALA A 129 12.86 -1.01 12.74
N LEU A 130 12.69 -1.00 11.41
CA LEU A 130 12.39 0.22 10.65
C LEU A 130 11.05 0.85 11.05
N ASN A 131 10.00 0.04 11.16
CA ASN A 131 8.66 0.49 11.54
C ASN A 131 8.60 1.07 12.96
N GLU A 132 9.33 0.48 13.92
CA GLU A 132 9.47 1.01 15.29
C GLU A 132 10.08 2.42 15.31
N LYS A 133 11.01 2.70 14.38
CA LYS A 133 11.60 4.03 14.18
C LYS A 133 10.79 4.91 13.23
N LYS A 134 9.63 4.45 12.76
CA LYS A 134 8.76 5.14 11.77
C LYS A 134 9.51 5.48 10.48
N MET A 135 10.35 4.55 10.02
CA MET A 135 11.13 4.66 8.79
C MET A 135 10.69 3.64 7.75
N ALA A 136 10.89 3.97 6.48
CA ALA A 136 10.62 3.10 5.35
C ALA A 136 11.78 3.16 4.36
N TRP A 137 12.11 2.02 3.74
CA TRP A 137 13.16 1.97 2.73
C TRP A 137 12.59 2.26 1.34
N ASN A 138 13.19 3.21 0.61
CA ASN A 138 12.79 3.51 -0.76
C ASN A 138 13.75 2.89 -1.76
N ASN A 139 13.27 1.90 -2.52
CA ASN A 139 14.05 1.19 -3.53
C ASN A 139 14.47 2.03 -4.75
N SER A 140 13.72 3.07 -5.10
CA SER A 140 14.05 3.93 -6.26
C SER A 140 15.33 4.73 -6.00
N ASN A 141 15.50 5.22 -4.77
CA ASN A 141 16.61 6.10 -4.41
C ASN A 141 17.64 5.43 -3.47
N SER A 142 17.34 4.24 -2.95
CA SER A 142 18.09 3.54 -1.89
C SER A 142 18.41 4.45 -0.71
N LYS A 143 17.35 5.03 -0.16
CA LYS A 143 17.40 5.93 0.99
C LYS A 143 16.27 5.60 1.95
N LEU A 144 16.52 5.87 3.22
CA LEU A 144 15.49 5.89 4.25
C LEU A 144 14.62 7.14 4.09
N LEU A 145 13.32 6.93 4.19
CA LEU A 145 12.31 7.97 4.27
C LEU A 145 11.50 7.79 5.55
N SER A 146 10.77 8.83 5.94
CA SER A 146 9.75 8.69 6.98
C SER A 146 8.62 7.78 6.48
N ALA A 147 8.17 6.87 7.33
CA ALA A 147 7.06 6.00 7.03
C ALA A 147 5.76 6.81 6.84
N VAL A 148 4.95 6.40 5.88
CA VAL A 148 3.66 7.03 5.63
C VAL A 148 2.68 6.62 6.71
N LYS A 149 2.02 7.61 7.32
CA LYS A 149 0.88 7.37 8.20
C LYS A 149 -0.32 6.98 7.32
N PRO A 150 -0.85 5.75 7.44
CA PRO A 150 -1.97 5.35 6.62
C PRO A 150 -3.24 6.11 7.04
N VAL A 151 -4.01 6.51 6.05
CA VAL A 151 -5.34 7.11 6.21
C VAL A 151 -6.32 6.26 5.43
N GLU A 152 -7.48 6.01 6.02
CA GLU A 152 -8.55 5.27 5.38
C GLU A 152 -8.85 5.80 3.97
N ASN A 153 -9.22 4.90 3.06
CA ASN A 153 -9.62 5.19 1.69
C ASN A 153 -8.48 5.76 0.81
N LEU A 154 -7.23 5.62 1.26
CA LEU A 154 -6.07 5.84 0.41
C LEU A 154 -5.70 4.57 -0.35
N TYR A 155 -5.27 4.76 -1.59
CA TYR A 155 -4.62 3.69 -2.33
C TYR A 155 -3.18 3.55 -1.85
N LEU A 156 -2.89 2.40 -1.25
CA LEU A 156 -1.57 2.11 -0.68
C LEU A 156 -0.98 0.86 -1.31
N ARG A 157 0.34 0.90 -1.48
CA ARG A 157 1.19 -0.23 -1.76
C ARG A 157 1.66 -0.82 -0.44
N VAL A 158 1.53 -2.12 -0.30
CA VAL A 158 2.13 -2.90 0.79
C VAL A 158 3.45 -3.44 0.27
N ALA A 159 4.54 -3.14 0.97
CA ALA A 159 5.88 -3.54 0.58
C ALA A 159 6.64 -4.16 1.75
N LEU A 160 7.54 -5.08 1.42
CA LEU A 160 8.54 -5.62 2.35
C LEU A 160 9.90 -5.03 1.93
N LEU A 161 10.45 -4.13 2.74
CA LEU A 161 11.73 -3.45 2.47
C LEU A 161 11.77 -2.81 1.07
N GLY A 162 10.68 -2.13 0.70
CA GLY A 162 10.49 -1.48 -0.60
C GLY A 162 10.14 -2.41 -1.77
N GLU A 163 10.14 -3.74 -1.58
CA GLU A 163 9.66 -4.69 -2.58
C GLU A 163 8.14 -4.81 -2.50
N ARG A 164 7.46 -4.54 -3.61
CA ARG A 164 5.99 -4.56 -3.67
C ARG A 164 5.46 -5.98 -3.42
N VAL A 165 4.61 -6.12 -2.40
CA VAL A 165 3.85 -7.34 -2.10
C VAL A 165 2.44 -7.24 -2.70
N ALA A 166 1.76 -6.13 -2.45
CA ALA A 166 0.41 -5.88 -2.95
C ALA A 166 0.12 -4.39 -3.15
N ILE A 167 -0.97 -4.11 -3.86
CA ILE A 167 -1.60 -2.78 -3.93
C ILE A 167 -3.06 -2.90 -3.54
N GLY A 168 -3.62 -1.91 -2.86
CA GLY A 168 -5.01 -1.96 -2.41
C GLY A 168 -5.54 -0.61 -1.97
N VAL A 169 -6.81 -0.59 -1.57
CA VAL A 169 -7.42 0.57 -0.90
C VAL A 169 -7.47 0.30 0.58
N PHE A 170 -6.73 1.09 1.34
CA PHE A 170 -6.59 0.92 2.79
C PHE A 170 -7.88 1.23 3.52
N ARG A 171 -8.19 0.42 4.52
CA ARG A 171 -9.31 0.63 5.42
C ARG A 171 -8.79 1.02 6.80
N GLU A 172 -8.13 0.10 7.46
CA GLU A 172 -7.68 0.28 8.85
C GLU A 172 -6.55 -0.68 9.19
N ILE A 173 -5.94 -0.47 10.35
CA ILE A 173 -5.20 -1.50 11.07
C ILE A 173 -6.15 -1.98 12.16
N ASN A 174 -6.52 -3.26 12.14
CA ASN A 174 -7.49 -3.79 13.10
C ASN A 174 -6.88 -3.97 14.50
N ASP A 175 -7.70 -4.37 15.47
CA ASP A 175 -7.27 -4.58 16.86
C ASP A 175 -6.19 -5.65 17.04
N LYS A 176 -5.99 -6.52 16.03
CA LYS A 176 -4.91 -7.53 16.00
C LYS A 176 -3.61 -7.00 15.40
N GLY A 177 -3.60 -5.73 14.97
CA GLY A 177 -2.46 -5.13 14.29
C GLY A 177 -2.35 -5.52 12.82
N GLU A 178 -3.38 -6.10 12.20
CA GLU A 178 -3.36 -6.52 10.81
C GLU A 178 -3.77 -5.38 9.88
N ILE A 179 -3.13 -5.29 8.72
CA ILE A 179 -3.51 -4.36 7.67
C ILE A 179 -4.78 -4.89 6.99
N VAL A 180 -5.85 -4.11 7.06
CA VAL A 180 -7.14 -4.39 6.41
C VAL A 180 -7.33 -3.48 5.21
N MET A 181 -7.69 -4.08 4.08
CA MET A 181 -7.95 -3.40 2.81
C MET A 181 -9.39 -3.64 2.37
N TYR A 182 -9.99 -2.65 1.72
CA TYR A 182 -11.29 -2.81 1.07
C TYR A 182 -11.21 -3.80 -0.10
N CYS A 183 -10.14 -3.68 -0.89
CA CYS A 183 -9.74 -4.58 -1.95
C CYS A 183 -8.22 -4.54 -2.11
N LEU A 184 -7.64 -5.63 -2.62
CA LEU A 184 -6.20 -5.71 -2.87
C LEU A 184 -5.86 -6.62 -4.05
N LYS A 185 -4.70 -6.36 -4.64
CA LYS A 185 -4.06 -7.17 -5.68
C LYS A 185 -2.63 -7.46 -5.26
N GLU A 186 -2.37 -8.71 -4.89
CA GLU A 186 -1.00 -9.25 -4.76
C GLU A 186 -0.40 -9.47 -6.15
N ASN A 187 0.93 -9.52 -6.30
CA ASN A 187 1.59 -9.58 -7.61
C ASN A 187 1.03 -10.68 -8.54
N ASP A 188 0.92 -11.92 -8.05
CA ASP A 188 0.60 -13.08 -8.90
C ASP A 188 -0.77 -13.73 -8.60
N LYS A 189 -1.59 -13.07 -7.77
CA LYS A 189 -2.93 -13.56 -7.42
C LYS A 189 -4.03 -12.71 -8.04
N PRO A 190 -5.24 -13.24 -8.26
CA PRO A 190 -6.40 -12.42 -8.63
C PRO A 190 -6.67 -11.31 -7.60
N VAL A 191 -7.37 -10.26 -8.04
CA VAL A 191 -7.83 -9.22 -7.12
C VAL A 191 -8.82 -9.80 -6.11
N ARG A 192 -8.63 -9.49 -4.83
CA ARG A 192 -9.54 -9.87 -3.73
C ARG A 192 -10.35 -8.67 -3.26
N TYR A 193 -11.58 -8.92 -2.85
CA TYR A 193 -12.50 -7.89 -2.37
C TYR A 193 -13.53 -8.51 -1.40
N SER A 194 -13.54 -8.04 -0.16
CA SER A 194 -14.54 -8.41 0.86
C SER A 194 -14.84 -7.25 1.81
N LEU A 195 -14.30 -6.06 1.54
CA LEU A 195 -14.23 -4.91 2.46
C LEU A 195 -13.34 -5.13 3.69
N TYR A 196 -12.88 -6.36 3.94
CA TYR A 196 -12.10 -6.76 5.11
C TYR A 196 -10.91 -7.66 4.72
N GLU A 197 -10.33 -7.45 3.55
CA GLU A 197 -9.21 -8.27 3.09
C GLU A 197 -7.99 -8.03 3.97
N THR A 198 -7.46 -9.08 4.57
CA THR A 198 -6.22 -9.04 5.36
C THR A 198 -5.02 -9.48 4.52
N ILE A 199 -3.87 -8.85 4.77
CA ILE A 199 -2.59 -9.18 4.13
C ILE A 199 -1.53 -9.66 5.13
N GLY A 200 -1.62 -9.22 6.40
CA GLY A 200 -0.70 -9.59 7.47
C GLY A 200 -0.53 -8.46 8.48
N ASN A 201 0.40 -8.64 9.42
CA ASN A 201 0.62 -7.67 10.49
C ASN A 201 1.28 -6.39 9.96
N TYR A 202 0.84 -5.23 10.44
CA TYR A 202 1.41 -3.94 10.05
C TYR A 202 2.90 -3.81 10.37
N ALA A 203 3.37 -4.45 11.44
CA ALA A 203 4.78 -4.42 11.81
C ALA A 203 5.69 -5.12 10.78
N ASP A 204 5.15 -6.08 10.01
CA ASP A 204 5.88 -6.88 9.03
C ASP A 204 6.03 -6.17 7.66
N TYR A 205 5.33 -5.06 7.44
CA TYR A 205 5.30 -4.38 6.13
C TYR A 205 5.45 -2.87 6.27
N GLN A 206 5.91 -2.21 5.22
CA GLN A 206 5.77 -0.78 5.06
C GLN A 206 4.62 -0.45 4.10
N LEU A 207 3.98 0.70 4.32
CA LEU A 207 2.93 1.23 3.46
C LEU A 207 3.47 2.43 2.68
N GLU A 208 3.17 2.47 1.38
CA GLU A 208 3.61 3.50 0.47
C GLU A 208 2.43 4.01 -0.37
N PRO A 209 2.45 5.28 -0.84
CA PRO A 209 1.45 5.74 -1.80
C PRO A 209 1.65 5.03 -3.14
N VAL A 210 0.56 4.62 -3.77
CA VAL A 210 0.64 4.05 -5.12
C VAL A 210 0.88 5.13 -6.18
N SER A 211 1.51 4.75 -7.28
CA SER A 211 1.58 5.59 -8.48
C SER A 211 0.24 5.62 -9.24
N ALA A 212 0.08 6.58 -10.16
CA ALA A 212 -1.08 6.61 -11.05
C ALA A 212 -1.20 5.33 -11.89
N GLN A 213 -0.07 4.76 -12.33
CA GLN A 213 -0.03 3.51 -13.08
C GLN A 213 -0.55 2.32 -12.24
N GLU A 214 -0.14 2.23 -10.99
CA GLU A 214 -0.60 1.17 -10.07
C GLU A 214 -2.08 1.33 -9.72
N ARG A 215 -2.55 2.56 -9.51
CA ARG A 215 -3.97 2.83 -9.32
C ARG A 215 -4.79 2.35 -10.53
N ASN A 216 -4.32 2.66 -11.74
CA ASN A 216 -4.97 2.22 -12.97
C ASN A 216 -4.93 0.69 -13.11
N MET A 217 -3.82 0.04 -12.74
CA MET A 217 -3.71 -1.41 -12.71
C MET A 217 -4.79 -2.04 -11.81
N LEU A 218 -4.93 -1.58 -10.56
CA LEU A 218 -5.95 -2.09 -9.64
C LEU A 218 -7.37 -1.87 -10.20
N ALA A 219 -7.62 -0.69 -10.77
CA ALA A 219 -8.92 -0.38 -11.38
C ALA A 219 -9.23 -1.30 -12.58
N LEU A 220 -8.25 -1.63 -13.41
CA LEU A 220 -8.41 -2.57 -14.52
C LEU A 220 -8.69 -3.99 -14.03
N GLU A 221 -7.98 -4.46 -12.99
CA GLU A 221 -8.22 -5.78 -12.39
C GLU A 221 -9.63 -5.90 -11.81
N LEU A 222 -10.13 -4.87 -11.12
CA LEU A 222 -11.53 -4.83 -10.67
C LEU A 222 -12.52 -4.85 -11.84
N LYS A 223 -12.26 -4.08 -12.91
CA LYS A 223 -13.14 -4.06 -14.08
C LYS A 223 -13.23 -5.42 -14.77
N LYS A 224 -12.14 -6.18 -14.85
CA LYS A 224 -12.12 -7.54 -15.44
C LYS A 224 -13.12 -8.48 -14.78
N ILE A 225 -13.36 -8.30 -13.48
CA ILE A 225 -14.34 -9.10 -12.71
C ILE A 225 -15.69 -8.38 -12.56
N GLY A 226 -15.95 -7.35 -13.36
CA GLY A 226 -17.21 -6.60 -13.35
C GLY A 226 -17.43 -5.74 -12.11
N LYS A 227 -16.35 -5.28 -11.46
CA LYS A 227 -16.39 -4.46 -10.25
C LYS A 227 -15.71 -3.09 -10.43
N ILE A 228 -16.09 -2.13 -9.61
CA ILE A 228 -15.44 -0.82 -9.48
C ILE A 228 -15.33 -0.41 -8.01
N TRP A 229 -14.32 0.39 -7.68
CA TRP A 229 -14.21 1.02 -6.37
C TRP A 229 -14.86 2.40 -6.38
N ASN A 230 -15.81 2.63 -5.46
CA ASN A 230 -16.39 3.93 -5.20
C ASN A 230 -15.73 4.53 -3.96
N GLY A 231 -14.77 5.44 -4.16
CA GLY A 231 -14.06 6.09 -3.06
C GLY A 231 -14.91 7.04 -2.22
N HIS A 232 -15.97 7.64 -2.76
CA HIS A 232 -16.85 8.50 -1.97
C HIS A 232 -17.66 7.68 -0.97
N ALA A 233 -18.23 6.56 -1.44
CA ALA A 233 -19.05 5.67 -0.62
C ALA A 233 -18.25 4.55 0.09
N LYS A 234 -16.93 4.50 -0.13
CA LYS A 234 -16.00 3.50 0.41
C LYS A 234 -16.48 2.06 0.23
N ARG A 235 -16.90 1.71 -0.99
CA ARG A 235 -17.44 0.37 -1.29
C ARG A 235 -17.08 -0.10 -2.70
N ILE A 236 -17.12 -1.42 -2.86
CA ILE A 236 -17.03 -2.08 -4.16
C ILE A 236 -18.44 -2.16 -4.75
N GLU A 237 -18.59 -1.71 -5.99
CA GLU A 237 -19.86 -1.73 -6.72
C GLU A 237 -19.74 -2.62 -7.97
N PRO A 238 -20.85 -3.18 -8.46
CA PRO A 238 -20.91 -3.71 -9.83
C PRO A 238 -20.54 -2.62 -10.84
N LEU A 239 -19.90 -3.00 -11.95
CA LEU A 239 -19.54 -2.06 -13.03
C LEU A 239 -20.76 -1.32 -13.59
N HIS A 240 -21.92 -1.99 -13.60
CA HIS A 240 -23.21 -1.44 -14.01
C HIS A 240 -24.18 -1.37 -12.82
N PHE A 241 -23.78 -0.66 -11.75
CA PHE A 241 -24.56 -0.58 -10.51
C PHE A 241 -25.89 0.17 -10.67
N ARG A 242 -25.97 1.15 -11.56
CA ARG A 242 -27.20 1.91 -11.84
C ARG A 242 -27.97 1.26 -12.99
N VAL A 243 -29.30 1.17 -12.88
CA VAL A 243 -30.11 0.74 -14.03
C VAL A 243 -30.13 1.83 -15.11
N ALA A 244 -30.51 1.47 -16.34
CA ALA A 244 -30.62 2.44 -17.42
C ALA A 244 -31.74 3.46 -17.15
N LYS A 245 -31.65 4.64 -17.76
CA LYS A 245 -32.70 5.66 -17.64
C LYS A 245 -34.05 5.11 -18.13
N GLY A 246 -35.09 5.26 -17.30
CA GLY A 246 -36.43 4.77 -17.55
C GLY A 246 -36.70 3.37 -16.97
N GLU A 247 -35.65 2.62 -16.62
CA GLU A 247 -35.78 1.30 -16.00
C GLU A 247 -36.23 1.38 -14.55
N VAL A 248 -36.82 0.29 -14.08
CA VAL A 248 -37.36 0.17 -12.73
C VAL A 248 -36.27 -0.18 -11.73
N TYR A 249 -36.33 0.43 -10.55
CA TYR A 249 -35.58 0.02 -9.37
C TYR A 249 -36.45 0.09 -8.12
N TYR A 250 -35.99 -0.54 -7.05
CA TYR A 250 -36.65 -0.62 -5.76
C TYR A 250 -35.82 0.10 -4.70
N TYR A 251 -36.48 0.69 -3.71
CA TYR A 251 -35.83 1.26 -2.53
C TYR A 251 -36.73 1.11 -1.31
N ILE A 252 -36.15 1.23 -0.12
CA ILE A 252 -36.85 1.15 1.15
C ILE A 252 -37.11 2.58 1.65
N ASP A 253 -38.35 2.95 1.90
CA ASP A 253 -38.68 4.30 2.37
C ASP A 253 -38.48 4.48 3.89
N ASP A 254 -38.88 5.64 4.40
CA ASP A 254 -38.79 6.01 5.81
C ASP A 254 -39.77 5.25 6.72
N LEU A 255 -40.80 4.64 6.15
CA LEU A 255 -41.75 3.76 6.85
C LEU A 255 -41.34 2.29 6.76
N LEU A 256 -40.16 2.00 6.20
CA LEU A 256 -39.64 0.64 5.97
C LEU A 256 -40.48 -0.16 4.96
N GLU A 257 -41.10 0.52 3.99
CA GLU A 257 -41.81 -0.11 2.87
C GLU A 257 -40.93 -0.18 1.62
N ILE A 258 -41.10 -1.24 0.81
CA ILE A 258 -40.39 -1.38 -0.45
C ILE A 258 -41.18 -0.68 -1.55
N ILE A 259 -40.59 0.39 -2.10
CA ILE A 259 -41.21 1.22 -3.13
C ILE A 259 -40.56 0.92 -4.49
N THR A 260 -41.42 0.76 -5.50
CA THR A 260 -41.01 0.61 -6.90
C THR A 260 -41.05 1.96 -7.61
N THR A 261 -40.00 2.31 -8.35
CA THR A 261 -39.98 3.55 -9.15
C THR A 261 -39.09 3.41 -10.39
N THR A 262 -39.05 4.42 -11.26
CA THR A 262 -38.20 4.44 -12.45
C THR A 262 -37.04 5.43 -12.29
N ASP A 263 -35.85 5.06 -12.75
CA ASP A 263 -34.68 5.94 -12.70
C ASP A 263 -34.81 7.03 -13.77
N LYS A 264 -35.05 8.27 -13.34
CA LYS A 264 -35.20 9.44 -14.23
C LYS A 264 -33.93 10.27 -14.31
N GLU A 265 -32.84 9.77 -13.75
CA GLU A 265 -31.59 10.49 -13.58
C GLU A 265 -31.70 11.78 -12.76
N LYS A 266 -32.70 11.85 -11.87
CA LYS A 266 -32.91 13.02 -11.03
C LYS A 266 -32.03 12.97 -9.78
N PRO A 267 -31.79 14.12 -9.12
CA PRO A 267 -31.01 14.15 -7.88
C PRO A 267 -31.51 13.20 -6.78
N LYS A 268 -32.83 12.93 -6.72
CA LYS A 268 -33.40 11.95 -5.77
C LYS A 268 -32.94 10.51 -6.07
N ASP A 269 -32.86 10.13 -7.34
CA ASP A 269 -32.39 8.80 -7.78
C ASP A 269 -30.90 8.63 -7.45
N LEU A 270 -30.10 9.67 -7.74
CA LEU A 270 -28.68 9.71 -7.37
C LEU A 270 -28.47 9.61 -5.86
N LYS A 271 -29.29 10.30 -5.06
CA LYS A 271 -29.20 10.22 -3.59
C LYS A 271 -29.45 8.80 -3.08
N ARG A 272 -30.46 8.12 -3.63
CA ARG A 272 -30.76 6.70 -3.32
C ARG A 272 -29.61 5.79 -3.72
N LEU A 273 -29.11 5.91 -4.95
CA LEU A 273 -27.94 5.17 -5.45
C LEU A 273 -26.70 5.36 -4.56
N HIS A 274 -26.34 6.60 -4.24
CA HIS A 274 -25.18 6.90 -3.40
C HIS A 274 -25.36 6.41 -1.97
N SER A 275 -26.58 6.41 -1.43
CA SER A 275 -26.86 5.83 -0.10
C SER A 275 -26.84 4.31 -0.07
N GLY A 276 -26.82 3.63 -1.23
CA GLY A 276 -26.95 2.17 -1.32
C GLY A 276 -28.40 1.67 -1.19
N ASN A 277 -29.36 2.57 -0.97
CA ASN A 277 -30.80 2.28 -0.97
C ASN A 277 -31.36 2.27 -2.40
N TYR A 278 -30.82 1.38 -3.23
CA TYR A 278 -31.13 1.26 -4.65
C TYR A 278 -30.91 -0.20 -5.07
N PHE A 279 -32.00 -0.90 -5.34
CA PHE A 279 -32.01 -2.34 -5.62
C PHE A 279 -32.58 -2.62 -7.01
N HIS A 280 -31.95 -3.51 -7.76
CA HIS A 280 -32.45 -3.90 -9.09
C HIS A 280 -33.62 -4.88 -8.97
N LYS A 281 -33.64 -5.68 -7.91
CA LYS A 281 -34.66 -6.70 -7.66
C LYS A 281 -35.40 -6.41 -6.36
N HIS A 282 -36.70 -6.66 -6.37
CA HIS A 282 -37.51 -6.61 -5.16
C HIS A 282 -37.02 -7.60 -4.09
N SER A 283 -36.54 -8.79 -4.49
CA SER A 283 -35.97 -9.79 -3.57
C SER A 283 -34.82 -9.21 -2.75
N ASP A 284 -33.88 -8.52 -3.40
CA ASP A 284 -32.68 -8.01 -2.75
C ASP A 284 -33.04 -6.88 -1.76
N ALA A 285 -34.02 -6.04 -2.11
CA ALA A 285 -34.58 -5.04 -1.20
C ALA A 285 -35.27 -5.70 0.00
N LYS A 286 -36.00 -6.79 -0.22
CA LYS A 286 -36.69 -7.54 0.84
C LYS A 286 -35.71 -8.21 1.80
N ASP A 287 -34.69 -8.88 1.29
CA ASP A 287 -33.67 -9.52 2.12
C ASP A 287 -32.95 -8.50 3.01
N MET A 288 -32.64 -7.31 2.45
CA MET A 288 -32.06 -6.22 3.22
C MET A 288 -33.01 -5.66 4.28
N LEU A 289 -34.29 -5.46 3.93
CA LEU A 289 -35.31 -5.01 4.86
C LEU A 289 -35.47 -5.98 6.04
N ASP A 290 -35.53 -7.28 5.75
CA ASP A 290 -35.63 -8.33 6.77
C ASP A 290 -34.41 -8.32 7.70
N LEU A 291 -33.20 -8.13 7.15
CA LEU A 291 -31.97 -7.95 7.92
C LEU A 291 -32.02 -6.69 8.82
N MET A 292 -32.47 -5.55 8.29
CA MET A 292 -32.61 -4.32 9.06
C MET A 292 -33.61 -4.47 10.21
N ILE A 293 -34.78 -5.06 9.94
CA ILE A 293 -35.81 -5.33 10.95
C ILE A 293 -35.27 -6.28 12.02
N LYS A 294 -34.61 -7.38 11.61
CA LYS A 294 -34.00 -8.34 12.54
C LYS A 294 -32.99 -7.64 13.45
N LYS A 295 -32.08 -6.86 12.87
CA LYS A 295 -31.06 -6.13 13.65
C LYS A 295 -31.70 -5.13 14.60
N ARG A 296 -32.76 -4.45 14.18
CA ARG A 296 -33.50 -3.51 15.02
C ARG A 296 -34.18 -4.21 16.19
N LYS A 297 -34.80 -5.37 15.97
CA LYS A 297 -35.40 -6.19 17.04
C LYS A 297 -34.35 -6.61 18.08
N GLU A 298 -33.18 -7.08 17.63
CA GLU A 298 -32.05 -7.41 18.52
C GLU A 298 -31.59 -6.21 19.36
N GLN A 299 -31.47 -5.03 18.74
CA GLN A 299 -31.10 -3.80 19.45
C GLN A 299 -32.14 -3.37 20.49
N LEU A 300 -33.43 -3.51 20.17
CA LEU A 300 -34.53 -3.15 21.07
C LEU A 300 -34.59 -4.04 22.32
N ILE A 301 -34.19 -5.32 22.21
CA ILE A 301 -34.08 -6.23 23.36
C ILE A 301 -32.98 -5.76 24.32
N ASN A 302 -31.83 -5.33 23.78
CA ASN A 302 -30.68 -4.90 24.57
C ASN A 302 -30.77 -3.43 25.03
N PHE A 303 -31.88 -2.76 24.73
CA PHE A 303 -32.09 -1.38 25.11
C PHE A 303 -32.42 -1.29 26.60
N THR A 304 -31.42 -0.99 27.42
CA THR A 304 -31.61 -0.58 28.82
C THR A 304 -31.68 0.95 28.86
N GLU A 305 -32.69 1.44 29.56
CA GLU A 305 -33.21 2.82 29.68
C GLU A 305 -32.36 4.01 29.18
N ILE A 306 -33.05 4.98 28.57
CA ILE A 306 -32.48 6.31 28.26
C ILE A 306 -32.06 6.97 29.58
N PRO A 307 -30.80 7.43 29.74
CA PRO A 307 -30.43 8.23 30.90
C PRO A 307 -31.35 9.45 30.97
N GLU A 308 -32.09 9.61 32.06
CA GLU A 308 -32.97 10.75 32.25
C GLU A 308 -32.16 12.05 32.10
N THR A 309 -32.37 12.73 30.97
CA THR A 309 -31.87 14.09 30.81
C THR A 309 -32.64 14.95 31.79
N LYS A 310 -31.93 15.46 32.81
CA LYS A 310 -32.46 16.35 33.84
C LYS A 310 -33.33 17.43 33.19
N LYS A 311 -34.65 17.30 33.32
CA LYS A 311 -35.60 18.36 32.97
C LYS A 311 -35.28 19.58 33.83
N ASN A 312 -34.67 20.60 33.22
CA ASN A 312 -34.53 21.92 33.83
C ASN A 312 -35.93 22.50 34.07
N ARG A 313 -36.51 22.22 35.25
CA ARG A 313 -37.69 22.94 35.77
C ARG A 313 -37.25 24.37 36.06
N LYS A 314 -37.58 25.30 35.14
CA LYS A 314 -37.62 26.73 35.45
C LYS A 314 -38.64 26.94 36.57
N ILE A 315 -38.16 27.15 37.79
CA ILE A 315 -38.95 27.63 38.92
C ILE A 315 -39.35 29.07 38.57
N LYS A 316 -40.63 29.29 38.24
CA LYS A 316 -41.25 30.61 38.27
C LYS A 316 -41.34 31.01 39.75
N LYS A 317 -40.50 31.97 40.18
CA LYS A 317 -40.71 32.69 41.44
C LYS A 317 -41.97 33.54 41.29
N ASN A 318 -43.03 33.12 41.97
CA ASN A 318 -44.11 34.02 42.36
C ASN A 318 -43.55 35.01 43.39
N ASN A 319 -43.35 36.26 43.01
CA ASN A 319 -43.24 37.35 43.98
C ASN A 319 -44.64 37.91 44.20
N SER A 320 -45.31 37.39 45.22
CA SER A 320 -46.33 38.15 45.96
C SER A 320 -45.62 39.14 46.88
N LYS A 321 -45.82 40.43 46.64
CA LYS A 321 -45.67 41.51 47.63
C LYS A 321 -46.76 42.56 47.39
N ASN A 322 -47.92 42.32 47.98
CA ASN A 322 -48.62 43.33 48.78
C ASN A 322 -47.90 43.34 50.16
N GLU A 323 -47.75 44.39 50.94
CA GLU A 323 -48.38 45.72 51.02
C GLU A 323 -47.62 46.55 52.09
N LEU A 324 -47.92 47.86 52.16
CA LEU A 324 -47.82 48.76 53.33
C LEU A 324 -46.44 49.30 53.77
N SER A 325 -46.14 50.54 53.37
CA SER A 325 -46.34 51.78 54.18
C SER A 325 -45.84 52.99 53.43
#